data_AF-A0A126QLX9-F1
#
_entry.id   AF-A0A126QLX9-F1
#
_cell.length_a   1.000
_cell.length_b   1.000
_cell.length_c   1.000
_cell.angle_alpha   90.00
_cell.angle_beta   90.00
_cell.angle_gamma   90.00
#
_symmetry.space_group_name_H-M   'P 1'
#
loop_
_entity.id
_entity.type
_entity.pdbx_description
1 polymer ?
#
loop_
_entity_poly.entity_id
_entity_poly.type
_entity_poly.pdbx_seq_one_letter_code
_entity_poly.pdbx_strand_id
1 'polypeptide(L)'
;MTRLLTSKYVYLALRLIIGLLFVYAGALKLSNPEGFAVTINIYGLTTWRMSGVLSYVIPTVEILAGLGLALDVKGGLALVVAQLLGFMAVLLYALHLGLDADCGCFGTPKNTDNAPTGPLVAFLRDAAMLAGCALIHLQRRYAGFRPRSLTRLFRSTD
;
A
#
# COMPACT_ATOMS: atom_id res chain seq x y z
N MET A 1 14.03 -4.05 22.93
CA MET A 1 13.59 -4.60 21.62
C MET A 1 12.80 -5.90 21.73
N THR A 2 13.22 -6.89 22.54
CA THR A 2 12.56 -8.20 22.64
C THR A 2 11.08 -8.17 23.05
N ARG A 3 10.65 -7.30 23.98
CA ARG A 3 9.22 -7.18 24.36
C ARG A 3 8.30 -6.73 23.22
N LEU A 4 8.76 -5.85 22.34
CA LEU A 4 7.96 -5.37 21.20
C LEU A 4 7.82 -6.45 20.12
N LEU A 5 8.88 -7.23 19.89
CA LEU A 5 8.90 -8.30 18.90
C LEU A 5 8.03 -9.52 19.29
N THR A 6 7.72 -9.69 20.57
CA THR A 6 6.87 -10.81 21.04
C THR A 6 5.44 -10.38 21.37
N SER A 7 5.13 -9.08 21.31
CA SER A 7 3.81 -8.56 21.69
C SER A 7 2.73 -8.86 20.64
N LYS A 8 1.72 -9.66 21.03
CA LYS A 8 0.54 -9.98 20.21
C LYS A 8 -0.24 -8.74 19.80
N TYR A 9 -0.35 -7.76 20.70
CA TYR A 9 -1.10 -6.53 20.46
C TYR A 9 -0.43 -5.65 19.40
N VAL A 10 0.90 -5.52 19.46
CA VAL A 10 1.67 -4.79 18.44
C VAL A 10 1.54 -5.47 17.09
N TYR A 11 1.65 -6.81 17.04
CA TYR A 11 1.47 -7.57 15.81
C TYR A 11 0.06 -7.40 15.20
N LEU A 12 -0.98 -7.38 16.04
CA LEU A 12 -2.36 -7.15 15.58
C LEU A 12 -2.56 -5.71 15.09
N ALA A 13 -2.13 -4.73 15.89
CA ALA A 13 -2.28 -3.32 15.55
C ALA A 13 -1.59 -2.97 14.24
N LEU A 14 -0.33 -3.39 14.04
CA LEU A 14 0.41 -3.12 12.81
C LEU A 14 -0.29 -3.70 11.57
N ARG A 15 -0.77 -4.95 11.65
CA ARG A 15 -1.49 -5.59 10.54
C ARG A 15 -2.79 -4.89 10.21
N LEU A 16 -3.58 -4.53 11.23
CA LEU A 16 -4.85 -3.85 11.02
C LEU A 16 -4.64 -2.44 10.47
N ILE A 17 -3.73 -1.65 11.04
CA ILE A 17 -3.46 -0.29 10.59
C ILE A 17 -2.97 -0.29 9.14
N ILE A 18 -1.92 -1.06 8.83
CA ILE A 18 -1.36 -1.08 7.47
C ILE A 18 -2.36 -1.69 6.48
N GLY A 19 -3.03 -2.79 6.85
CA GLY A 19 -4.02 -3.44 6.00
C GLY A 19 -5.21 -2.54 5.68
N LEU A 20 -5.78 -1.86 6.68
CA LEU A 20 -6.90 -0.94 6.49
C LEU A 20 -6.50 0.31 5.70
N LEU A 21 -5.28 0.82 5.87
CA LEU A 21 -4.77 1.92 5.05
C LEU A 21 -4.72 1.54 3.57
N PHE A 22 -4.27 0.33 3.24
CA PHE A 22 -4.27 -0.17 1.86
C PHE A 22 -5.68 -0.33 1.29
N VAL A 23 -6.62 -0.85 2.08
CA VAL A 23 -8.03 -0.96 1.68
C VAL A 23 -8.64 0.41 1.42
N TYR A 24 -8.43 1.35 2.34
CA TYR A 24 -8.93 2.72 2.20
C TYR A 24 -8.32 3.42 0.98
N ALA A 25 -7.01 3.32 0.80
CA ALA A 25 -6.31 3.92 -0.33
C ALA A 25 -6.76 3.33 -1.68
N GLY A 26 -6.97 2.01 -1.75
CA GLY A 26 -7.51 1.37 -2.95
C GLY A 26 -8.96 1.76 -3.23
N ALA A 27 -9.79 1.84 -2.19
CA ALA A 27 -11.19 2.27 -2.34
C ALA A 27 -11.30 3.72 -2.86
N LEU A 28 -10.44 4.62 -2.38
CA LEU A 28 -10.37 6.00 -2.88
C LEU A 28 -9.94 6.08 -4.35
N LYS A 29 -9.01 5.23 -4.79
CA LYS A 29 -8.61 5.21 -6.21
C LYS A 29 -9.70 4.61 -7.10
N LEU A 30 -10.41 3.61 -6.59
CA LEU A 30 -11.47 2.92 -7.32
C LEU A 30 -12.77 3.75 -7.39
N SER A 31 -12.97 4.73 -6.51
CA SER A 31 -14.10 5.65 -6.60
C SER A 31 -13.95 6.67 -7.75
N ASN A 32 -12.72 6.92 -8.21
CA ASN A 32 -12.45 7.70 -9.42
C ASN A 32 -11.31 7.08 -10.27
N PRO A 33 -11.58 5.97 -10.98
CA PRO A 33 -10.57 5.27 -11.78
C PRO A 33 -10.05 6.11 -12.95
N GLU A 34 -10.87 7.02 -13.49
CA GLU A 34 -10.46 7.92 -14.58
C GLU A 34 -9.43 8.94 -14.09
N GLY A 35 -9.68 9.58 -12.95
CA GLY A 35 -8.71 10.47 -12.31
C GLY A 35 -7.40 9.75 -11.97
N PHE A 36 -7.48 8.51 -11.47
CA PHE A 36 -6.29 7.72 -11.19
C PHE A 36 -5.55 7.29 -12.47
N ALA A 37 -6.25 7.00 -13.57
CA ALA A 37 -5.62 6.72 -14.87
C ALA A 37 -4.81 7.91 -15.39
N VAL A 38 -5.33 9.14 -15.22
CA VAL A 38 -4.59 10.37 -15.52
C VAL A 38 -3.32 10.46 -14.67
N THR A 39 -3.43 10.20 -13.36
CA THR A 39 -2.25 10.18 -12.46
C THR A 39 -1.20 9.16 -12.91
N ILE A 40 -1.58 7.94 -13.29
CA ILE A 40 -0.64 6.93 -13.81
C ILE A 40 0.01 7.43 -15.11
N ASN A 41 -0.77 8.04 -16.00
CA ASN A 41 -0.28 8.50 -17.29
C ASN A 41 0.71 9.67 -17.18
N ILE A 42 0.54 10.55 -16.19
CA ILE A 42 1.46 11.68 -15.91
C ILE A 42 2.90 11.22 -15.70
N TYR A 43 3.11 10.03 -15.09
CA TYR A 43 4.46 9.49 -14.92
C TYR A 43 5.11 9.02 -16.23
N GLY A 44 4.37 8.96 -17.35
CA GLY A 44 4.92 8.57 -18.65
C GLY A 44 5.39 7.10 -18.75
N LEU A 45 5.12 6.28 -17.73
CA LEU A 45 5.56 4.87 -17.66
C LEU A 45 4.70 3.93 -18.51
N THR A 46 3.51 4.37 -18.93
CA THR A 46 2.51 3.52 -19.59
C THR A 46 1.75 4.27 -20.67
N THR A 47 1.21 3.53 -21.65
CA THR A 47 0.30 4.12 -22.66
C THR A 47 -1.07 4.42 -22.04
N TRP A 48 -1.83 5.33 -22.64
CA TRP A 48 -3.18 5.69 -22.16
C TRP A 48 -4.09 4.49 -21.94
N ARG A 49 -4.09 3.53 -22.88
CA ARG A 49 -4.88 2.30 -22.77
C ARG A 49 -4.45 1.43 -21.58
N MET A 50 -3.15 1.35 -21.31
CA MET A 50 -2.63 0.63 -20.16
C MET A 50 -2.94 1.35 -18.84
N SER A 51 -2.84 2.69 -18.82
CA SER A 51 -3.19 3.49 -17.65
C SER A 51 -4.65 3.28 -17.24
N GLY A 52 -5.56 3.20 -18.23
CA GLY A 52 -6.97 2.87 -18.00
C GLY A 52 -7.21 1.46 -17.44
N VAL A 53 -6.41 0.46 -17.81
CA VAL A 53 -6.51 -0.89 -17.22
C VAL A 53 -5.93 -0.91 -15.80
N LEU A 54 -4.75 -0.31 -15.63
CA LEU A 54 -4.04 -0.27 -14.36
C LEU A 54 -4.79 0.52 -13.30
N SER A 55 -5.61 1.51 -13.67
CA SER A 55 -6.42 2.27 -12.72
C SER A 55 -7.50 1.43 -12.02
N TYR A 56 -7.88 0.27 -12.56
CA TYR A 56 -8.74 -0.70 -11.88
C TYR A 56 -7.94 -1.82 -11.23
N VAL A 57 -6.90 -2.32 -11.92
CA VAL A 57 -6.11 -3.46 -11.45
C VAL A 57 -5.34 -3.11 -10.18
N ILE A 58 -4.63 -1.98 -10.17
CA ILE A 58 -3.78 -1.59 -9.03
C ILE A 58 -4.64 -1.43 -7.76
N PRO A 59 -5.74 -0.64 -7.75
CA PRO A 59 -6.53 -0.47 -6.54
C PRO A 59 -7.22 -1.75 -6.07
N THR A 60 -7.64 -2.62 -7.00
CA THR A 60 -8.19 -3.93 -6.66
C THR A 60 -7.16 -4.78 -5.92
N VAL A 61 -5.91 -4.82 -6.42
CA VAL A 61 -4.82 -5.54 -5.76
C VAL A 61 -4.49 -4.93 -4.39
N GLU A 62 -4.50 -3.59 -4.26
CA GLU A 62 -4.32 -2.91 -2.96
C GLU A 62 -5.36 -3.35 -1.92
N ILE A 63 -6.64 -3.38 -2.30
CA ILE A 63 -7.73 -3.80 -1.41
C ILE A 63 -7.55 -5.26 -1.00
N LEU A 64 -7.30 -6.16 -1.95
CA LEU A 64 -7.14 -7.58 -1.67
C LEU A 64 -5.90 -7.86 -0.80
N ALA A 65 -4.78 -7.18 -1.07
CA ALA A 65 -3.57 -7.29 -0.27
C ALA A 65 -3.77 -6.73 1.15
N GLY A 66 -4.43 -5.58 1.28
CA GLY A 66 -4.75 -4.95 2.56
C GLY A 66 -5.67 -5.81 3.43
N LEU A 67 -6.75 -6.35 2.86
CA LEU A 67 -7.63 -7.32 3.53
C LEU A 67 -6.87 -8.59 3.91
N GLY A 68 -6.04 -9.11 2.99
CA GLY A 68 -5.19 -10.26 3.24
C GLY A 68 -4.25 -10.05 4.44
N LEU A 69 -3.64 -8.87 4.55
CA LEU A 69 -2.78 -8.53 5.69
C LEU A 69 -3.58 -8.39 6.99
N ALA A 70 -4.71 -7.68 6.95
CA ALA A 70 -5.58 -7.45 8.12
C ALA A 70 -6.11 -8.78 8.69
N LEU A 71 -6.53 -9.71 7.83
CA LEU A 71 -7.04 -11.03 8.20
C LEU A 71 -5.94 -12.08 8.47
N ASP A 72 -4.66 -11.67 8.43
CA ASP A 72 -3.48 -12.53 8.58
C ASP A 72 -3.38 -13.68 7.57
N VAL A 73 -3.85 -13.46 6.36
CA VAL A 73 -3.85 -14.44 5.27
C VAL A 73 -2.43 -14.57 4.68
N LYS A 74 -2.02 -15.81 4.40
CA LYS A 74 -0.75 -16.09 3.69
C LYS A 74 -0.70 -15.32 2.37
N GLY A 75 0.43 -14.64 2.13
CA GLY A 75 0.64 -13.81 0.92
C GLY A 75 0.28 -12.33 1.11
N GLY A 76 -0.65 -11.97 2.01
CA GLY A 76 -1.09 -10.58 2.18
C GLY A 76 0.05 -9.60 2.49
N LEU A 77 0.93 -9.95 3.45
CA LEU A 77 2.11 -9.14 3.76
C LEU A 77 3.06 -8.98 2.56
N ALA A 78 3.27 -10.05 1.78
CA ALA A 78 4.18 -10.01 0.65
C ALA A 78 3.65 -9.11 -0.48
N LEU A 79 2.33 -9.16 -0.73
CA LEU A 79 1.68 -8.28 -1.70
C LEU A 79 1.76 -6.81 -1.28
N VAL A 80 1.45 -6.50 -0.01
CA VAL A 80 1.58 -5.13 0.53
C VAL A 80 3.01 -4.61 0.37
N VAL A 81 4.02 -5.41 0.73
CA VAL A 81 5.43 -5.03 0.57
C VAL A 81 5.79 -4.82 -0.89
N ALA A 82 5.36 -5.70 -1.80
CA ALA A 82 5.62 -5.55 -3.22
C ALA A 82 5.03 -4.25 -3.79
N GLN A 83 3.81 -3.89 -3.36
CA GLN A 83 3.16 -2.65 -3.78
C GLN A 83 3.86 -1.42 -3.20
N LEU A 84 4.26 -1.44 -1.92
CA LEU A 84 5.05 -0.35 -1.31
C LEU A 84 6.35 -0.11 -2.08
N LEU A 85 7.09 -1.17 -2.39
CA LEU A 85 8.34 -1.05 -3.15
C LEU A 85 8.08 -0.52 -4.57
N GLY A 86 7.00 -0.96 -5.21
CA GLY A 86 6.58 -0.44 -6.52
C GLY A 86 6.26 1.06 -6.48
N PHE A 87 5.47 1.51 -5.50
CA PHE A 87 5.13 2.93 -5.35
C PHE A 87 6.35 3.78 -5.00
N MET A 88 7.21 3.31 -4.09
CA MET A 88 8.46 4.01 -3.76
C MET A 88 9.37 4.13 -4.99
N ALA A 89 9.44 3.12 -5.85
CA ALA A 89 10.22 3.19 -7.10
C ALA A 89 9.65 4.23 -8.07
N VAL A 90 8.33 4.29 -8.24
CA VAL A 90 7.67 5.31 -9.07
C VAL A 90 7.87 6.73 -8.50
N LEU A 91 7.77 6.90 -7.18
CA LEU A 91 8.02 8.18 -6.51
C LEU A 91 9.47 8.64 -6.65
N LEU A 92 10.43 7.72 -6.49
CA LEU A 92 11.84 8.02 -6.74
C LEU A 92 12.06 8.43 -8.19
N TYR A 93 11.49 7.70 -9.15
CA TYR A 93 11.57 8.06 -10.57
C TYR A 93 11.01 9.47 -10.83
N ALA A 94 9.87 9.82 -10.24
CA ALA A 94 9.27 11.14 -10.36
C ALA A 94 10.16 12.26 -9.78
N LEU A 95 10.77 12.01 -8.61
CA LEU A 95 11.74 12.91 -8.00
C LEU A 95 12.97 13.13 -8.88
N HIS A 96 13.48 12.08 -9.53
CA HIS A 96 14.63 12.19 -10.44
C HIS A 96 14.32 13.04 -11.69
N LEU A 97 13.07 13.00 -12.17
CA LEU A 97 12.61 13.81 -13.29
C LEU A 97 12.25 15.25 -12.91
N GLY A 98 12.27 15.60 -11.61
CA GLY A 98 11.81 16.91 -11.14
C GLY A 98 10.32 17.16 -11.40
N LEU A 99 9.52 16.10 -11.52
CA LEU A 99 8.08 16.23 -11.70
C LEU A 99 7.47 16.75 -10.39
N ASP A 100 6.95 17.97 -10.42
CA ASP A 100 6.14 18.57 -9.34
C ASP A 100 4.70 18.02 -9.39
N ALA A 101 4.60 16.70 -9.58
CA ALA A 101 3.32 16.01 -9.71
C ALA A 101 2.72 15.86 -8.32
N ASP A 102 1.72 16.69 -8.02
CA ASP A 102 0.81 16.53 -6.89
C ASP A 102 0.23 15.11 -6.96
N CYS A 103 0.78 14.21 -6.13
CA CYS A 103 0.46 12.80 -6.12
C CYS A 103 -0.96 12.69 -5.57
N GLY A 104 -1.96 12.73 -6.46
CA GLY A 104 -3.39 12.96 -6.25
C GLY A 104 -4.15 12.00 -5.33
N CYS A 105 -3.57 11.64 -4.18
CA CYS A 105 -4.15 10.84 -3.13
C CYS A 105 -5.40 11.49 -2.51
N PHE A 106 -5.67 12.78 -2.79
CA PHE A 106 -6.81 13.54 -2.26
C PHE A 106 -7.51 14.49 -3.26
N GLY A 107 -7.57 14.13 -4.55
CA GLY A 107 -8.64 14.61 -5.46
C GLY A 107 -8.91 16.11 -5.60
N THR A 108 -7.98 17.00 -5.27
CA THR A 108 -8.13 18.45 -5.52
C THR A 108 -6.80 19.05 -5.98
N PRO A 109 -6.78 19.80 -7.10
CA PRO A 109 -5.64 20.64 -7.43
C PRO A 109 -5.72 21.84 -6.49
N LYS A 110 -5.00 21.79 -5.37
CA LYS A 110 -4.89 22.92 -4.45
C LYS A 110 -3.63 23.70 -4.81
N ASN A 111 -3.84 24.77 -5.56
CA ASN A 111 -2.98 25.96 -5.54
C ASN A 111 -2.89 26.49 -4.11
N THR A 112 -2.02 25.93 -3.28
CA THR A 112 -1.67 26.52 -1.98
C THR A 112 -0.19 26.34 -1.71
N ASP A 113 0.53 27.44 -1.84
CA ASP A 113 1.98 27.65 -1.68
C ASP A 113 2.59 27.27 -0.32
N ASN A 114 1.95 26.46 0.54
CA ASN A 114 2.48 26.20 1.90
C ASN A 114 2.09 24.84 2.55
N ALA A 115 1.82 23.80 1.76
CA ALA A 115 1.72 22.44 2.31
C ALA A 115 2.92 21.60 1.83
N PRO A 116 3.78 21.05 2.70
CA PRO A 116 4.82 20.11 2.29
C PRO A 116 4.18 18.75 1.96
N THR A 117 3.20 18.69 1.07
CA THR A 117 2.59 17.46 0.55
C THR A 117 3.35 16.94 -0.66
N GLY A 118 4.68 17.10 -0.66
CA GLY A 118 5.52 16.72 -1.79
C GLY A 118 5.74 15.21 -1.91
N PRO A 119 6.33 14.76 -3.04
CA PRO A 119 6.73 13.35 -3.26
C PRO A 119 7.59 12.77 -2.14
N LEU A 120 8.38 13.60 -1.43
CA LEU A 120 9.17 13.21 -0.28
C LEU A 120 8.33 12.75 0.93
N VAL A 121 7.21 13.41 1.22
CA VAL A 121 6.34 13.00 2.33
C VAL A 121 5.62 11.69 1.99
N ALA A 122 5.21 11.52 0.73
CA ALA A 122 4.68 10.24 0.26
C ALA A 122 5.72 9.11 0.41
N PHE A 123 6.96 9.37 0.02
CA PHE A 123 8.07 8.42 0.18
C PHE A 123 8.35 8.07 1.64
N LEU A 124 8.38 9.07 2.54
CA LEU A 124 8.58 8.85 3.97
C LEU A 124 7.43 8.04 4.60
N ARG A 125 6.19 8.29 4.20
CA ARG A 125 5.03 7.52 4.63
C ARG A 125 5.16 6.06 4.20
N ASP A 126 5.55 5.82 2.95
CA ASP A 126 5.72 4.47 2.40
C ASP A 126 6.90 3.75 3.09
N ALA A 127 8.00 4.46 3.36
CA ALA A 127 9.13 3.94 4.12
C ALA A 127 8.74 3.57 5.57
N ALA A 128 7.90 4.38 6.23
CA ALA A 128 7.39 4.09 7.57
C ALA A 128 6.48 2.85 7.56
N MET A 129 5.60 2.72 6.56
CA MET A 129 4.77 1.52 6.39
C MET A 129 5.63 0.27 6.08
N LEU A 130 6.68 0.42 5.28
CA LEU A 130 7.62 -0.65 4.97
C LEU A 130 8.39 -1.12 6.21
N ALA A 131 8.82 -0.18 7.07
CA ALA A 131 9.41 -0.51 8.37
C ALA A 131 8.42 -1.27 9.27
N GLY A 132 7.15 -0.87 9.29
CA GLY A 132 6.08 -1.62 9.97
C GLY A 132 5.92 -3.04 9.42
N CYS A 133 5.96 -3.21 8.10
CA CYS A 133 5.94 -4.53 7.45
C CYS A 133 7.15 -5.39 7.80
N ALA A 134 8.35 -4.78 7.88
CA ALA A 134 9.55 -5.46 8.32
C ALA A 134 9.42 -5.94 9.78
N LEU A 135 8.85 -5.12 10.67
CA LEU A 135 8.56 -5.55 12.04
C LEU A 135 7.59 -6.74 12.07
N ILE A 136 6.49 -6.71 11.31
CA ILE A 136 5.57 -7.86 11.18
C ILE A 136 6.32 -9.12 10.70
N HIS A 137 7.21 -8.98 9.71
CA HIS A 137 8.01 -10.08 9.19
C HIS A 137 8.95 -10.66 10.27
N LEU A 138 9.64 -9.80 11.01
CA LEU A 138 10.50 -10.22 12.11
C LEU A 138 9.71 -10.88 13.24
N GLN A 139 8.53 -10.36 13.59
CA GLN A 139 7.64 -10.98 14.59
C GLN A 139 7.19 -12.38 14.15
N ARG A 140 6.88 -12.58 12.87
CA ARG A 140 6.57 -13.92 12.31
C ARG A 140 7.77 -14.88 12.40
N ARG A 141 8.98 -14.39 12.15
CA ARG A 141 10.21 -15.20 12.18
C ARG A 141 10.64 -15.57 13.61
N TYR A 142 10.60 -14.62 14.54
CA TYR A 142 11.16 -14.78 15.88
C TYR A 142 10.14 -15.19 16.95
N ALA A 143 8.88 -14.75 16.85
CA ALA A 143 7.84 -15.08 17.82
C ALA A 143 6.89 -16.20 17.34
N GLY A 144 7.13 -16.76 16.15
CA GLY A 144 6.43 -17.93 15.62
C GLY A 144 4.99 -17.66 15.19
N PHE A 145 4.58 -16.40 15.00
CA PHE A 145 3.26 -16.08 14.44
C PHE A 145 3.13 -16.64 13.02
N ARG A 146 2.17 -17.53 12.79
CA ARG A 146 1.93 -18.16 11.49
C ARG A 146 0.67 -17.60 10.85
N PRO A 147 0.77 -17.01 9.65
CA PRO A 147 -0.41 -16.57 8.90
C PRO A 147 -1.32 -17.75 8.55
N ARG A 148 -2.63 -17.47 8.49
CA ARG A 148 -3.67 -18.42 8.14
C ARG A 148 -3.57 -18.79 6.66
N SER A 149 -3.71 -20.06 6.35
CA SER A 149 -3.79 -20.53 4.96
C SER A 149 -5.14 -20.13 4.37
N LEU A 150 -5.16 -19.61 3.14
CA LEU A 150 -6.38 -19.34 2.37
C LEU A 150 -7.31 -20.57 2.34
N THR A 151 -6.73 -21.75 2.17
CA THR A 151 -7.46 -23.02 2.12
C THR A 151 -8.23 -23.38 3.40
N ARG A 152 -7.88 -22.83 4.57
CA ARG A 152 -8.65 -23.04 5.80
C ARG A 152 -9.81 -22.05 5.97
N LEU A 153 -9.75 -20.90 5.29
CA LEU A 153 -10.80 -19.88 5.37
C LEU A 153 -12.03 -20.29 4.55
N PHE A 154 -11.82 -20.89 3.37
CA PHE A 154 -12.89 -21.34 2.48
C PHE A 154 -13.45 -22.75 2.79
N ARG A 155 -12.84 -23.49 3.71
CA ARG A 155 -13.25 -24.87 4.06
C ARG A 155 -14.13 -24.96 5.31
N SER A 156 -14.63 -23.83 5.81
CA SER A 156 -15.42 -23.77 7.06
C SER A 156 -16.93 -23.70 6.80
N THR A 157 -17.39 -23.93 5.57
CA THR A 157 -18.81 -23.82 5.17
C THR A 157 -19.44 -25.14 4.70
N ASP A 158 -18.80 -26.28 4.95
CA ASP A 158 -19.38 -27.62 4.69
C ASP A 158 -19.79 -28.30 6.00
#